data_AF-A5D3P8-F1
#
_entry.id   AF-A5D3P8-F1
#
_cell.length_a   1.000
_cell.length_b   1.000
_cell.length_c   1.000
_cell.angle_alpha   90.00
_cell.angle_beta   90.00
_cell.angle_gamma   90.00
#
_symmetry.space_group_name_H-M   'P 1'
#
loop_
_entity.id
_entity.type
_entity.pdbx_description
1 polymer ?
#
loop_
_entity_poly.entity_id
_entity_poly.type
_entity_poly.pdbx_seq_one_letter_code
_entity_poly.pdbx_strand_id
1 'polypeptide(L)'
;MMFSATHGASPTLEDDLGFPTIYAIARARRFLDGQGQKGKVSLLADGGLFTPGQFLKALALGADAVYIGTAAVMAMVSQQTLLASPGEPSFQLLLQTGRLREQFDPALGAASLVNFLKVAVQEMTAAMYAIGKTATSQLSTEDLCCLGPWLARALNVACAGVSPAEQAGYYQDTCISPAGARQPSSPRLRRCTDKPQRFSGIQVILLKIRSF
;
A
#
# COMPACT_ATOMS: atom_id res chain seq x y z
N MET A 1 -8.27 2.96 -10.01
CA MET A 1 -8.81 1.60 -10.17
C MET A 1 -7.99 0.68 -9.30
N MET A 2 -8.61 -0.01 -8.34
CA MET A 2 -7.94 -0.97 -7.46
C MET A 2 -8.22 -2.36 -8.04
N PHE A 3 -7.21 -3.01 -8.64
CA PHE A 3 -7.36 -4.40 -9.08
C PHE A 3 -7.26 -5.30 -7.85
N SER A 4 -8.37 -5.52 -7.18
CA SER A 4 -8.47 -6.62 -6.22
C SER A 4 -8.56 -7.91 -7.03
N ALA A 5 -7.55 -8.78 -6.96
CA ALA A 5 -7.57 -10.07 -7.64
C ALA A 5 -8.50 -11.04 -6.89
N THR A 6 -9.80 -10.80 -6.97
CA THR A 6 -10.84 -11.65 -6.39
C THR A 6 -11.41 -12.57 -7.46
N HIS A 7 -11.56 -13.84 -7.12
CA HIS A 7 -12.26 -14.79 -7.98
C HIS A 7 -13.70 -14.92 -7.51
N GLY A 8 -14.64 -14.30 -8.23
CA GLY A 8 -16.07 -14.54 -8.06
C GLY A 8 -16.85 -13.55 -7.18
N ALA A 9 -16.39 -12.30 -7.01
CA ALA A 9 -17.27 -11.26 -6.49
C ALA A 9 -18.12 -10.65 -7.63
N SER A 10 -19.21 -9.97 -7.26
CA SER A 10 -20.03 -9.26 -8.24
C SER A 10 -19.20 -8.14 -8.89
N PRO A 11 -19.21 -7.99 -10.23
CA PRO A 11 -18.41 -6.97 -10.92
C PRO A 11 -18.61 -5.55 -10.36
N THR A 12 -19.85 -5.21 -9.98
CA THR A 12 -20.17 -3.93 -9.34
C THR A 12 -19.45 -3.73 -8.00
N LEU A 13 -19.26 -4.79 -7.22
CA LEU A 13 -18.53 -4.69 -5.96
C LEU A 13 -17.02 -4.56 -6.18
N GLU A 14 -16.49 -5.14 -7.25
CA GLU A 14 -15.06 -5.07 -7.58
C GLU A 14 -14.67 -3.72 -8.18
N ASP A 15 -15.53 -3.16 -9.04
CA ASP A 15 -15.23 -1.94 -9.80
C ASP A 15 -15.60 -0.65 -9.04
N ASP A 16 -16.73 -0.64 -8.32
CA ASP A 16 -17.28 0.58 -7.72
C ASP A 16 -16.97 0.72 -6.21
N LEU A 17 -16.52 -0.34 -5.55
CA LEU A 17 -16.18 -0.30 -4.12
C LEU A 17 -14.67 -0.35 -3.88
N GLY A 18 -14.16 0.68 -3.21
CA GLY A 18 -12.79 0.68 -2.75
C GLY A 18 -12.31 2.02 -2.26
N PHE A 19 -11.20 1.99 -1.53
CA PHE A 19 -10.41 3.18 -1.25
C PHE A 19 -9.11 3.08 -2.04
N PRO A 20 -8.64 4.16 -2.70
CA PRO A 20 -7.34 4.10 -3.34
C PRO A 20 -6.26 3.84 -2.30
N THR A 21 -5.40 2.87 -2.59
CA THR A 21 -4.40 2.28 -1.68
C THR A 21 -3.60 3.31 -0.90
N ILE A 22 -3.15 4.37 -1.59
CA ILE A 22 -2.34 5.45 -0.99
C ILE A 22 -3.09 6.16 0.15
N TYR A 23 -4.38 6.46 -0.01
CA TYR A 23 -5.19 7.05 1.06
C TYR A 23 -5.54 6.04 2.16
N ALA A 24 -5.77 4.78 1.77
CA ALA A 24 -6.09 3.72 2.72
C ALA A 24 -4.94 3.52 3.71
N ILE A 25 -3.70 3.44 3.21
CA ILE A 25 -2.49 3.28 4.05
C ILE A 25 -2.34 4.47 5.00
N ALA A 26 -2.35 5.70 4.48
CA ALA A 26 -2.15 6.90 5.29
C ALA A 26 -3.24 7.03 6.38
N ARG A 27 -4.51 6.76 6.03
CA ARG A 27 -5.64 6.78 6.97
C ARG A 27 -5.53 5.68 8.02
N ALA A 28 -5.19 4.46 7.61
CA ALA A 28 -5.04 3.32 8.52
C ALA A 28 -3.88 3.56 9.50
N ARG A 29 -2.72 4.01 9.00
CA ARG A 29 -1.56 4.35 9.84
C ARG A 29 -1.91 5.42 10.88
N ARG A 30 -2.53 6.52 10.46
CA ARG A 30 -2.97 7.59 11.37
C ARG A 30 -3.97 7.10 12.42
N PHE A 31 -4.90 6.24 12.03
CA PHE A 31 -5.85 5.64 12.97
C PHE A 31 -5.14 4.76 14.01
N LEU A 32 -4.23 3.88 13.57
CA LEU A 32 -3.45 3.02 14.45
C LEU A 32 -2.54 3.81 15.41
N ASP A 33 -1.94 4.90 14.93
CA ASP A 33 -1.15 5.82 15.74
C ASP A 33 -2.00 6.54 16.79
N GLY A 34 -3.19 7.02 16.42
CA GLY A 34 -4.13 7.67 17.33
C GLY A 34 -4.63 6.75 18.45
N GLN A 35 -4.67 5.44 18.22
CA GLN A 35 -5.06 4.43 19.22
C GLN A 35 -3.88 3.91 20.05
N GLY A 36 -2.65 4.40 19.82
CA GLY A 36 -1.46 3.93 20.54
C GLY A 36 -1.08 2.48 20.25
N GLN A 37 -1.47 1.95 19.08
CA GLN A 37 -1.22 0.57 18.67
C GLN A 37 0.01 0.43 17.76
N LYS A 38 0.86 1.47 17.70
CA LYS A 38 2.11 1.45 16.94
C LYS A 38 3.01 0.31 17.41
N GLY A 39 3.48 -0.50 16.46
CA GLY A 39 4.35 -1.66 16.72
C GLY A 39 3.65 -2.89 17.32
N LYS A 40 2.36 -2.81 17.65
CA LYS A 40 1.57 -3.97 18.13
C LYS A 40 0.79 -4.66 17.02
N VAL A 41 0.46 -3.91 15.97
CA VAL A 41 -0.25 -4.39 14.78
C VAL A 41 0.58 -4.03 13.57
N SER A 42 0.79 -5.00 12.69
CA SER A 42 1.44 -4.81 11.39
C SER A 42 0.42 -4.38 10.35
N LEU A 43 0.70 -3.27 9.65
CA LEU A 43 -0.09 -2.78 8.53
C LEU A 43 0.50 -3.31 7.23
N LEU A 44 -0.25 -4.18 6.54
CA LEU A 44 0.12 -4.71 5.23
C LEU A 44 -0.52 -3.85 4.14
N ALA A 45 0.30 -3.34 3.22
CA ALA A 45 -0.17 -2.61 2.06
C ALA A 45 -0.39 -3.58 0.89
N ASP A 46 -1.58 -3.53 0.30
CA ASP A 46 -1.95 -4.30 -0.90
C ASP A 46 -2.81 -3.45 -1.84
N GLY A 47 -2.85 -3.84 -3.10
CA GLY A 47 -3.74 -3.29 -4.12
C GLY A 47 -3.03 -2.34 -5.08
N GLY A 48 -2.83 -2.79 -6.33
CA GLY A 48 -2.33 -1.96 -7.42
C GLY A 48 -0.85 -1.57 -7.32
N LEU A 49 -0.04 -2.32 -6.57
CA LEU A 49 1.40 -2.11 -6.43
C LEU A 49 2.14 -3.08 -7.37
N PHE A 50 2.86 -2.53 -8.35
CA PHE A 50 3.57 -3.31 -9.38
C PHE A 50 5.07 -3.02 -9.45
N THR A 51 5.49 -1.81 -9.05
CA THR A 51 6.88 -1.39 -9.21
C THR A 51 7.58 -1.21 -7.85
N PRO A 52 8.91 -1.41 -7.79
CA PRO A 52 9.69 -1.23 -6.57
C PRO A 52 9.56 0.17 -5.95
N GLY A 53 9.46 1.20 -6.78
CA GLY A 53 9.20 2.57 -6.31
C GLY A 53 7.82 2.73 -5.65
N GLN A 54 6.80 1.99 -6.08
CA GLN A 54 5.49 1.98 -5.41
C GLN A 54 5.57 1.25 -4.06
N PHE A 55 6.37 0.19 -3.95
CA PHE A 55 6.60 -0.52 -2.69
C PHE A 55 7.25 0.40 -1.65
N LEU A 56 8.30 1.13 -2.04
CA LEU A 56 8.96 2.10 -1.16
C LEU A 56 8.02 3.22 -0.71
N LYS A 57 7.17 3.73 -1.62
CA LYS A 57 6.15 4.73 -1.26
C LYS A 57 5.15 4.19 -0.25
N ALA A 58 4.69 2.95 -0.42
CA ALA A 58 3.79 2.30 0.54
C ALA A 58 4.44 2.15 1.93
N LEU A 59 5.70 1.71 1.96
CA LEU A 59 6.49 1.62 3.21
C LEU A 59 6.68 2.99 3.86
N ALA A 60 7.06 4.01 3.09
CA ALA A 60 7.24 5.38 3.58
C ALA A 60 5.95 6.03 4.10
N LEU A 61 4.79 5.67 3.55
CA LEU A 61 3.47 6.10 4.08
C LEU A 61 3.10 5.41 5.40
N GLY A 62 3.89 4.43 5.85
CA GLY A 62 3.75 3.77 7.14
C GLY A 62 3.17 2.37 7.07
N ALA A 63 3.21 1.70 5.92
CA ALA A 63 3.02 0.25 5.84
C ALA A 63 4.25 -0.49 6.39
N ASP A 64 4.03 -1.57 7.12
CA ASP A 64 5.09 -2.42 7.69
C ASP A 64 5.60 -3.45 6.67
N ALA A 65 4.74 -3.87 5.75
CA ALA A 65 5.09 -4.75 4.65
C ALA A 65 4.18 -4.52 3.44
N VAL A 66 4.62 -5.00 2.27
CA VAL A 66 3.89 -4.91 1.00
C VAL A 66 3.53 -6.31 0.54
N TYR A 67 2.26 -6.53 0.24
CA TYR A 67 1.76 -7.75 -0.37
C TYR A 67 1.69 -7.58 -1.89
N ILE A 68 2.05 -8.64 -2.62
CA ILE A 68 1.99 -8.66 -4.08
C ILE A 68 1.24 -9.91 -4.56
N GLY A 69 0.06 -9.72 -5.12
CA GLY A 69 -0.69 -10.79 -5.79
C GLY A 69 -0.47 -10.77 -7.30
N THR A 70 -1.14 -9.83 -7.97
CA THR A 70 -1.15 -9.72 -9.44
C THR A 70 0.25 -9.55 -10.03
N ALA A 71 1.11 -8.73 -9.42
CA ALA A 71 2.48 -8.55 -9.89
C ALA A 71 3.30 -9.85 -9.84
N ALA A 72 3.14 -10.66 -8.78
CA ALA A 72 3.80 -11.95 -8.65
C ALA A 72 3.31 -12.95 -9.72
N VAL A 73 2.00 -12.97 -9.95
CA VAL A 73 1.37 -13.81 -10.99
C VAL A 73 1.84 -13.44 -12.39
N MET A 74 1.91 -12.15 -12.71
CA MET A 74 2.44 -11.68 -13.99
C MET A 74 3.93 -12.02 -14.14
N ALA A 75 4.72 -11.90 -13.06
CA ALA A 75 6.13 -12.27 -13.08
C ALA A 75 6.34 -13.76 -13.38
N MET A 76 5.50 -14.64 -12.83
CA MET A 76 5.57 -16.09 -13.10
C MET A 76 5.34 -16.44 -14.58
N VAL A 77 4.50 -15.69 -15.30
CA VAL A 77 4.15 -15.99 -16.71
C VAL A 77 5.02 -15.22 -17.71
N SER A 78 5.75 -14.20 -17.26
CA SER A 78 6.55 -13.33 -18.13
C SER A 78 7.44 -14.09 -19.12
N GLN A 79 8.07 -15.18 -18.71
CA GLN A 79 8.95 -15.99 -19.57
C GLN A 79 8.22 -17.10 -20.35
N GLN A 80 6.99 -17.42 -19.98
CA GLN A 80 6.18 -18.50 -20.57
C GLN A 80 5.06 -17.97 -21.47
N THR A 81 4.99 -16.65 -21.64
CA THR A 81 3.97 -15.97 -22.44
C THR A 81 3.98 -16.45 -23.90
N LEU A 82 5.14 -16.86 -24.42
CA LEU A 82 5.29 -17.40 -25.79
C LEU A 82 4.62 -18.77 -26.00
N LEU A 83 4.30 -19.49 -24.93
CA LEU A 83 3.52 -20.74 -25.02
C LEU A 83 2.06 -20.45 -25.41
N ALA A 84 1.58 -19.23 -25.16
CA ALA A 84 0.28 -18.80 -25.65
C ALA A 84 0.38 -18.49 -27.15
N SER A 85 -0.45 -19.17 -27.96
CA SER A 85 -0.52 -18.92 -29.40
C SER A 85 -0.94 -17.47 -29.68
N PRO A 86 -0.45 -16.84 -30.77
CA PRO A 86 -0.83 -15.47 -31.13
C PRO A 86 -2.35 -15.39 -31.35
N GLY A 87 -3.09 -14.85 -30.38
CA GLY A 87 -4.55 -14.73 -30.42
C GLY A 87 -5.27 -15.25 -29.18
N GLU A 88 -4.62 -16.08 -28.35
CA GLU A 88 -5.16 -16.47 -27.05
C GLU A 88 -4.54 -15.62 -25.92
N PRO A 89 -5.34 -15.15 -24.95
CA PRO A 89 -4.82 -14.37 -23.85
C PRO A 89 -3.85 -15.19 -22.98
N SER A 90 -2.66 -14.63 -22.72
CA SER A 90 -1.57 -15.30 -22.00
C SER A 90 -1.91 -15.70 -20.57
N PHE A 91 -2.94 -15.08 -19.97
CA PHE A 91 -3.44 -15.45 -18.65
C PHE A 91 -4.15 -16.81 -18.63
N GLN A 92 -4.50 -17.41 -19.78
CA GLN A 92 -5.07 -18.76 -19.83
C GLN A 92 -4.14 -19.84 -19.25
N LEU A 93 -2.83 -19.59 -19.19
CA LEU A 93 -1.87 -20.48 -18.53
C LEU A 93 -2.11 -20.55 -17.01
N LEU A 94 -2.68 -19.49 -16.42
CA LEU A 94 -2.86 -19.33 -14.98
C LEU A 94 -4.29 -19.57 -14.52
N LEU A 95 -5.27 -19.38 -15.40
CA LEU A 95 -6.66 -19.58 -15.07
C LEU A 95 -6.90 -21.06 -14.76
N GLN A 96 -7.62 -21.32 -13.67
CA GLN A 96 -8.03 -22.67 -13.31
C GLN A 96 -8.84 -23.35 -14.43
N THR A 97 -9.62 -22.56 -15.18
CA THR A 97 -10.44 -22.96 -16.32
C THR A 97 -9.75 -22.78 -17.67
N GLY A 98 -8.47 -22.38 -17.68
CA GLY A 98 -7.74 -22.10 -18.92
C GLY A 98 -7.36 -23.38 -19.67
N ARG A 99 -7.45 -23.33 -21.01
CA ARG A 99 -7.18 -24.49 -21.89
C ARG A 99 -5.70 -24.86 -21.94
N LEU A 100 -4.83 -23.89 -21.70
CA LEU A 100 -3.37 -24.04 -21.77
C LEU A 100 -2.73 -24.33 -20.39
N ARG A 101 -3.52 -24.56 -19.35
CA ARG A 101 -3.04 -24.77 -17.97
C ARG A 101 -1.97 -25.87 -17.86
N GLU A 102 -2.12 -26.96 -18.61
CA GLU A 102 -1.18 -28.09 -18.57
C GLU A 102 0.19 -27.78 -19.16
N GLN A 103 0.30 -26.69 -19.94
CA GLN A 103 1.55 -26.27 -20.57
C GLN A 103 2.38 -25.36 -19.64
N PHE A 104 1.86 -24.98 -18.48
CA PHE A 104 2.58 -24.16 -17.52
C PHE A 104 3.68 -24.95 -16.83
N ASP A 105 4.91 -24.49 -16.95
CA ASP A 105 6.07 -25.03 -16.23
C ASP A 105 6.21 -24.34 -14.86
N PRO A 106 5.96 -25.05 -13.75
CA PRO A 106 6.09 -24.47 -12.42
C PRO A 106 7.53 -24.13 -12.03
N ALA A 107 8.53 -24.85 -12.55
CA ALA A 107 9.93 -24.62 -12.21
C ALA A 107 10.43 -23.32 -12.86
N LEU A 108 10.08 -23.11 -14.14
CA LEU A 108 10.39 -21.88 -14.85
C LEU A 108 9.65 -20.70 -14.21
N GLY A 109 8.36 -20.85 -13.90
CA GLY A 109 7.56 -19.80 -13.25
C GLY A 109 8.11 -19.38 -11.89
N ALA A 110 8.54 -20.34 -11.08
CA ALA A 110 9.22 -20.07 -9.81
C ALA A 110 10.54 -19.31 -10.02
N ALA A 111 11.34 -19.70 -11.02
CA ALA A 111 12.58 -19.00 -11.35
C ALA A 111 12.32 -17.54 -11.77
N SER A 112 11.31 -17.29 -12.62
CA SER A 112 10.93 -15.94 -13.04
C SER A 112 10.48 -15.09 -11.85
N LEU A 113 9.66 -15.65 -10.93
CA LEU A 113 9.21 -14.95 -9.73
C LEU A 113 10.36 -14.60 -8.80
N VAL A 114 11.28 -15.54 -8.56
CA VAL A 114 12.48 -15.30 -7.75
C VAL A 114 13.34 -14.20 -8.36
N ASN A 115 13.50 -14.19 -9.69
CA ASN A 115 14.24 -13.13 -10.38
C ASN A 115 13.57 -11.77 -10.24
N PHE A 116 12.24 -11.70 -10.39
CA PHE A 116 11.47 -10.48 -10.14
C PHE A 116 11.68 -9.94 -8.72
N LEU A 117 11.57 -10.81 -7.71
CA LEU A 117 11.79 -10.42 -6.31
C LEU A 117 13.22 -9.93 -6.06
N LYS A 118 14.22 -10.61 -6.63
CA LYS A 118 15.63 -10.20 -6.53
C LYS A 118 15.87 -8.83 -7.13
N VAL A 119 15.38 -8.59 -8.35
CA VAL A 119 15.52 -7.30 -9.04
C VAL A 119 14.76 -6.21 -8.28
N ALA A 120 13.55 -6.50 -7.80
CA ALA A 120 12.79 -5.55 -7.00
C ALA A 120 13.54 -5.14 -5.73
N VAL A 121 14.15 -6.08 -5.01
CA VAL A 121 14.98 -5.78 -3.84
C VAL A 121 16.22 -4.97 -4.22
N GLN A 122 16.89 -5.28 -5.33
CA GLN A 122 18.04 -4.51 -5.81
C GLN A 122 17.67 -3.06 -6.16
N GLU A 123 16.55 -2.85 -6.86
CA GLU A 123 16.06 -1.51 -7.21
C GLU A 123 15.64 -0.73 -5.96
N MET A 124 14.92 -1.37 -5.03
CA MET A 124 14.60 -0.74 -3.75
C MET A 124 15.86 -0.35 -2.99
N THR A 125 16.88 -1.21 -2.97
CA THR A 125 18.16 -0.95 -2.33
C THR A 125 18.87 0.23 -2.97
N ALA A 126 18.91 0.31 -4.30
CA ALA A 126 19.50 1.44 -5.03
C ALA A 126 18.79 2.77 -4.71
N ALA A 127 17.45 2.76 -4.66
CA ALA A 127 16.67 3.93 -4.29
C ALA A 127 16.91 4.33 -2.81
N MET A 128 17.03 3.37 -1.90
CA MET A 128 17.36 3.62 -0.49
C MET A 128 18.74 4.28 -0.34
N TYR A 129 19.74 3.84 -1.13
CA TYR A 129 21.05 4.50 -1.18
C TYR A 129 20.96 5.94 -1.68
N ALA A 130 20.13 6.23 -2.69
CA ALA A 130 19.95 7.58 -3.19
C ALA A 130 19.30 8.53 -2.16
N ILE A 131 18.43 8.02 -1.29
CA ILE A 131 17.81 8.77 -0.19
C ILE A 131 18.76 8.89 1.02
N GLY A 132 19.82 8.06 1.07
CA GLY A 132 20.77 8.03 2.18
C GLY A 132 20.30 7.21 3.39
N LYS A 133 19.37 6.26 3.18
CA LYS A 133 18.82 5.41 4.25
C LYS A 133 19.34 3.98 4.15
N THR A 134 19.62 3.37 5.30
CA THR A 134 20.24 2.04 5.36
C THR A 134 19.23 0.91 5.59
N ALA A 135 18.05 1.23 6.13
CA ALA A 135 17.00 0.26 6.40
C ALA A 135 15.63 0.78 5.99
N THR A 136 14.77 -0.09 5.46
CA THR A 136 13.40 0.26 5.05
C THR A 136 12.54 0.77 6.22
N SER A 137 12.86 0.37 7.45
CA SER A 137 12.20 0.86 8.67
C SER A 137 12.49 2.33 8.98
N GLN A 138 13.51 2.93 8.35
CA GLN A 138 13.84 4.34 8.49
C GLN A 138 13.03 5.22 7.54
N LEU A 139 12.34 4.62 6.55
CA LEU A 139 11.49 5.38 5.63
C LEU A 139 10.35 6.03 6.37
N SER A 140 10.04 7.25 5.95
CA SER A 140 8.99 8.07 6.56
C SER A 140 8.33 8.94 5.51
N THR A 141 7.24 9.58 5.89
CA THR A 141 6.52 10.56 5.07
C THR A 141 7.39 11.77 4.70
N GLU A 142 8.50 12.02 5.42
CA GLU A 142 9.45 13.10 5.14
C GLU A 142 10.29 12.85 3.87
N ASP A 143 10.47 11.59 3.47
CA ASP A 143 11.20 11.23 2.24
C ASP A 143 10.34 11.35 0.98
N LEU A 144 9.05 11.63 1.17
CA LEU A 144 8.09 11.76 0.07
C LEU A 144 7.75 13.23 -0.15
N CYS A 145 7.44 13.56 -1.40
CA CYS A 145 6.85 14.83 -1.76
C CYS A 145 5.70 14.62 -2.75
N CYS A 146 4.73 15.52 -2.70
CA CYS A 146 3.58 15.53 -3.60
C CYS A 146 3.59 16.81 -4.44
N LEU A 147 3.17 16.71 -5.69
CA LEU A 147 2.96 17.88 -6.55
C LEU A 147 1.66 18.61 -6.23
N GLY A 148 0.61 17.85 -5.85
CA GLY A 148 -0.70 18.40 -5.55
C GLY A 148 -0.85 18.81 -4.08
N PRO A 149 -1.23 20.07 -3.75
CA PRO A 149 -1.43 20.51 -2.37
C PRO A 149 -2.46 19.67 -1.61
N TRP A 150 -3.55 19.30 -2.28
CA TRP A 150 -4.62 18.52 -1.67
C TRP A 150 -4.15 17.11 -1.28
N LEU A 151 -3.39 16.45 -2.17
CA LEU A 151 -2.82 15.13 -1.90
C LEU A 151 -1.80 15.19 -0.76
N ALA A 152 -0.92 16.20 -0.80
CA ALA A 152 0.08 16.46 0.24
C ALA A 152 -0.58 16.56 1.62
N ARG A 153 -1.65 17.36 1.73
CA ARG A 153 -2.42 17.52 2.96
C ARG A 153 -3.15 16.26 3.39
N ALA A 154 -3.77 15.53 2.45
CA ALA A 154 -4.51 14.31 2.75
C ALA A 154 -3.61 13.20 3.29
N LEU A 155 -2.39 13.08 2.76
CA LEU A 155 -1.41 12.06 3.14
C LEU A 155 -0.47 12.50 4.26
N ASN A 156 -0.52 13.78 4.65
CA ASN A 156 0.42 14.39 5.59
C ASN A 156 1.89 14.29 5.10
N VAL A 157 2.09 14.64 3.82
CA VAL A 157 3.38 14.63 3.10
C VAL A 157 3.68 16.04 2.61
N ALA A 158 4.97 16.38 2.46
CA ALA A 158 5.40 17.70 1.98
C ALA A 158 4.95 17.99 0.53
N CYS A 159 4.61 19.25 0.23
CA CYS A 159 4.38 19.71 -1.14
C CYS A 159 5.71 20.07 -1.80
N ALA A 160 5.99 19.57 -3.02
CA ALA A 160 7.26 19.81 -3.71
C ALA A 160 7.44 21.28 -4.16
N GLY A 161 6.35 21.97 -4.47
CA GLY A 161 6.38 23.35 -4.97
C GLY A 161 6.55 24.42 -3.89
N VAL A 162 6.57 24.06 -2.61
CA VAL A 162 6.57 25.01 -1.49
C VAL A 162 7.53 24.56 -0.40
N SER A 163 8.30 25.50 0.15
CA SER A 163 9.23 25.22 1.24
C SER A 163 8.51 24.65 2.47
N PRO A 164 9.12 23.74 3.25
CA PRO A 164 8.49 23.18 4.45
C PRO A 164 7.99 24.23 5.47
N ALA A 165 8.64 25.40 5.53
CA ALA A 165 8.24 26.48 6.44
C ALA A 165 6.95 27.20 6.00
N GLU A 166 6.70 27.28 4.69
CA GLU A 166 5.59 28.06 4.11
C GLU A 166 4.37 27.19 3.76
N GLN A 167 4.50 25.87 3.86
CA GLN A 167 3.44 24.91 3.54
C GLN A 167 2.13 25.16 4.30
N ALA A 168 2.22 25.55 5.58
CA ALA A 168 1.03 25.79 6.40
C ALA A 168 0.16 26.95 5.88
N GLY A 169 0.77 27.99 5.30
CA GLY A 169 0.07 29.11 4.66
C GLY A 169 -0.49 28.70 3.30
N TYR A 170 0.32 28.04 2.48
CA TYR A 170 -0.10 27.58 1.15
C TYR A 170 -1.34 26.68 1.18
N TYR A 171 -1.46 25.80 2.18
CA TYR A 171 -2.64 24.95 2.35
C TYR A 171 -3.89 25.70 2.82
N GLN A 172 -3.76 26.88 3.43
CA GLN A 172 -4.89 27.72 3.83
C GLN A 172 -5.46 28.45 2.61
N ASP A 173 -4.58 28.95 1.75
CA ASP A 173 -4.96 29.72 0.56
C ASP A 173 -5.58 28.85 -0.56
N THR A 174 -5.22 27.56 -0.59
CA THR A 174 -5.73 26.60 -1.60
C THR A 174 -7.01 25.87 -1.20
N CYS A 175 -7.53 26.07 0.02
CA CYS A 175 -8.73 25.37 0.49
C CYS A 175 -9.98 26.27 0.50
N ILE A 176 -11.07 25.79 -0.11
CA ILE A 176 -12.42 26.01 0.42
C ILE A 176 -12.41 25.39 1.83
N SER A 177 -12.32 26.21 2.85
CA SER A 177 -12.33 25.79 4.25
C SER A 177 -13.73 25.24 4.59
N PRO A 178 -13.91 23.98 5.04
CA PRO A 178 -15.02 23.73 5.94
C PRO A 178 -14.64 24.45 7.24
N ALA A 179 -15.33 25.55 7.53
CA ALA A 179 -15.13 26.32 8.74
C ALA A 179 -15.02 25.38 9.95
N GLY A 180 -13.84 25.29 10.58
CA GLY A 180 -13.68 24.64 11.90
C GLY A 180 -12.62 23.55 12.07
N ALA A 181 -11.83 23.17 11.07
CA ALA A 181 -10.74 22.20 11.29
C ALA A 181 -9.51 22.87 11.96
N ARG A 182 -9.59 23.05 13.28
CA ARG A 182 -8.48 23.47 14.17
C ARG A 182 -7.29 22.51 13.97
N GLN A 183 -6.12 23.04 13.60
CA GLN A 183 -4.86 22.27 13.59
C GLN A 183 -4.68 21.59 14.96
N PRO A 184 -4.24 20.31 15.04
CA PRO A 184 -3.91 19.72 16.33
C PRO A 184 -2.66 20.41 16.87
N SER A 185 -2.88 21.36 17.78
CA SER A 185 -1.84 21.84 18.68
C SER A 185 -1.34 20.65 19.52
N SER A 186 -0.03 20.64 19.78
CA SER A 186 0.69 19.63 20.55
C SER A 186 -0.12 19.10 21.75
N PRO A 187 -0.15 17.77 21.99
CA PRO A 187 -0.98 17.21 23.04
C PRO A 187 -0.40 17.54 24.41
N ARG A 188 -0.93 18.60 25.03
CA ARG A 188 -0.89 18.77 26.49
C ARG A 188 -1.78 17.66 27.08
N LEU A 189 -1.15 16.62 27.61
CA LEU A 189 -1.76 15.50 28.34
C LEU A 189 -2.81 16.03 29.35
N ARG A 190 -4.09 15.92 29.02
CA ARG A 190 -5.16 15.93 30.02
C ARG A 190 -5.43 14.49 30.40
N ARG A 191 -5.15 14.15 31.67
CA ARG A 191 -5.58 12.89 32.28
C ARG A 191 -7.11 12.87 32.29
N CYS A 192 -7.71 12.03 31.47
CA CYS A 192 -9.10 11.64 31.65
C CYS A 192 -9.13 10.39 32.53
N THR A 193 -9.32 10.62 33.82
CA THR A 193 -9.88 9.63 34.74
C THR A 193 -11.39 9.61 34.52
N ASP A 194 -11.93 8.61 33.81
CA ASP A 194 -13.21 7.96 34.17
C ASP A 194 -13.46 6.67 33.36
N LYS A 195 -14.30 5.81 33.95
CA LYS A 195 -14.54 4.36 33.85
C LYS A 195 -14.81 3.68 32.49
N PRO A 196 -14.68 2.34 32.42
CA PRO A 196 -14.81 1.55 31.19
C PRO A 196 -16.28 1.38 30.78
N GLN A 197 -16.64 1.89 29.60
CA GLN A 197 -17.90 1.58 28.93
C GLN A 197 -17.71 0.33 28.07
N ARG A 198 -18.34 -0.77 28.51
CA ARG A 198 -18.57 -1.99 27.73
C ARG A 198 -19.41 -1.63 26.49
N PHE A 199 -18.91 -1.96 25.30
CA PHE A 199 -19.77 -2.18 24.14
C PHE A 199 -19.50 -3.58 23.57
N SER A 200 -20.55 -4.39 23.64
CA SER A 200 -20.69 -5.71 23.08
C SER A 200 -20.80 -5.64 21.56
N GLY A 201 -20.23 -6.64 20.87
CA GLY A 201 -20.73 -7.13 19.60
C GLY A 201 -20.39 -6.27 18.38
N ILE A 202 -19.28 -6.61 17.71
CA ILE A 202 -19.23 -7.24 16.38
C ILE A 202 -17.77 -7.67 16.21
N GLN A 203 -17.51 -8.95 16.49
CA GLN A 203 -16.25 -9.62 16.20
C GLN A 203 -16.20 -9.91 14.70
N VAL A 204 -15.26 -9.29 13.99
CA VAL A 204 -14.59 -9.95 12.87
C VAL A 204 -13.11 -9.93 13.20
N ILE A 205 -12.74 -10.87 14.07
CA ILE A 205 -11.37 -11.22 14.40
C ILE A 205 -10.98 -12.28 13.37
N LEU A 206 -10.18 -11.93 12.36
CA LEU A 206 -9.43 -12.94 11.61
C LEU A 206 -8.05 -13.07 12.27
N LEU A 207 -8.01 -13.92 13.29
CA LEU A 207 -6.81 -14.34 14.00
C LEU A 207 -6.13 -15.50 13.25
N LYS A 208 -4.79 -15.48 13.31
CA LYS A 208 -3.87 -16.62 13.24
C LYS A 208 -3.55 -17.15 11.84
N ILE A 209 -2.29 -17.00 11.42
CA ILE A 209 -1.34 -18.13 11.39
C ILE A 209 0.04 -17.62 11.83
N ARG A 210 0.50 -18.13 12.98
CA ARG A 210 1.87 -18.12 13.45
C ARG A 210 2.18 -19.59 13.69
N SER A 211 2.94 -20.22 12.81
CA SER A 211 3.51 -21.57 12.99
C SER A 211 4.82 -21.66 12.22
N PHE A 212 5.90 -21.80 13.00
CA PHE A 212 7.31 -22.05 12.68
C PHE A 212 8.13 -20.93 12.04
#